data_AF-A0A1M7JYW7-F1
#
_entry.id   AF-A0A1M7JYW7-F1
#
_cell.length_a   1.000
_cell.length_b   1.000
_cell.length_c   1.000
_cell.angle_alpha   90.00
_cell.angle_beta   90.00
_cell.angle_gamma   90.00
#
_symmetry.space_group_name_H-M   'P 1'
#
loop_
_entity.id
_entity.type
_entity.pdbx_description
1 polymer ?
#
loop_
_entity_poly.entity_id
_entity_poly.type
_entity_poly.pdbx_seq_one_letter_code
_entity_poly.pdbx_strand_id
1 'polypeptide(L)'
;MTELNSDKKNTSNISNGVMLNAYPDSMGTNLSDIVTMLKMPQFKNTFSLFYVLPTFFNSDLDRGFSIINYDINEELVSKKDLLALRELNIMLKFDIVLNHLSVASPQFKDLIKNGDQSKFKDFFIDWNEFWQGNGDLNEDGVIVPKKDFLDKLFMRKSGLPILKVLFPDGKEKPYWNTFYQKVTYQKISTADLKSIANLSTENAVQICEKANRAIDENQDLQSLDLGDQSSFKADVLQILNRNRTYLGQMDVNAKSPLVWEFYEEVLAKVASYGGQILRLDAFAYLHKEIGETNFFNKPGTWDYLAKINEIAKKNNLVLLPEIHAEFGLHLHDEVADEGYAIYDFFLPGLTIHAIEKGTNKALMTWAKEIITKGFKTVNMLGCHDGIPVLDLKGKEVNGVYHKGLLDDEEISEMMDLIIERGGKVKNLYGAEGKKISYYQVNATYFSALGENEQKLLLARAIQMFMPGIPQIWYLDIFAGANDYEAVEKAGKDGHKEINRTTLSLKDIEDGLKKEVVTKQLEIIRLRNTSKAFSGTVAFKETTDEEINIIWTNDGEFAQLQSNLKTHDFSIRYSELGHEKSIKL
;
A
#
# COMPACT_ATOMS: atom_id res chain seq x y z
N MET A 1 21.65 -33.58 -10.99
CA MET A 1 22.56 -33.69 -9.84
C MET A 1 23.96 -33.34 -10.31
N THR A 2 24.38 -32.12 -10.02
CA THR A 2 25.78 -31.70 -9.93
C THR A 2 25.77 -30.55 -8.93
N GLU A 3 26.54 -30.73 -7.88
CA GLU A 3 26.58 -29.93 -6.66
C GLU A 3 27.01 -28.49 -6.95
N LEU A 4 26.23 -27.53 -6.43
CA LEU A 4 26.60 -26.13 -6.26
C LEU A 4 26.36 -25.77 -4.79
N ASN A 5 27.16 -26.36 -3.91
CA ASN A 5 27.59 -25.74 -2.65
C ASN A 5 28.86 -24.93 -3.01
N SER A 6 29.18 -23.76 -2.49
CA SER A 6 28.87 -23.13 -1.21
C SER A 6 29.34 -21.68 -1.30
N ASP A 7 28.43 -20.73 -1.12
CA ASP A 7 28.74 -19.39 -0.57
C ASP A 7 27.43 -18.68 -0.21
N LYS A 8 26.58 -19.38 0.55
CA LYS A 8 25.53 -18.70 1.33
C LYS A 8 26.19 -18.11 2.57
N LYS A 9 26.92 -17.00 2.39
CA LYS A 9 27.16 -16.10 3.51
C LYS A 9 25.79 -15.67 4.02
N ASN A 10 25.62 -15.81 5.32
CA ASN A 10 24.45 -15.45 6.09
C ASN A 10 24.20 -13.94 5.95
N THR A 11 23.51 -13.49 4.90
CA THR A 11 23.19 -12.08 4.65
C THR A 11 21.80 -11.79 5.18
N SER A 12 21.67 -11.75 6.51
CA SER A 12 20.50 -11.14 7.17
C SER A 12 20.53 -9.61 7.11
N ASN A 13 21.48 -9.01 6.38
CA ASN A 13 21.60 -7.57 6.23
C ASN A 13 21.01 -7.17 4.87
N ILE A 14 19.91 -6.41 4.94
CA ILE A 14 19.37 -5.72 3.77
C ILE A 14 20.48 -4.83 3.18
N SER A 15 20.66 -4.88 1.86
CA SER A 15 21.58 -3.97 1.18
C SER A 15 21.15 -2.53 1.42
N ASN A 16 22.08 -1.64 1.80
CA ASN A 16 21.84 -0.19 1.95
C ASN A 16 21.65 0.53 0.59
N GLY A 17 21.44 -0.22 -0.49
CA GLY A 17 21.25 0.29 -1.84
C GLY A 17 19.87 0.91 -2.04
N VAL A 18 19.77 1.79 -3.03
CA VAL A 18 18.53 2.53 -3.35
C VAL A 18 17.51 1.58 -3.96
N MET A 19 16.24 1.78 -3.57
CA MET A 19 15.11 0.95 -3.96
C MET A 19 14.19 1.67 -4.92
N LEU A 20 14.00 1.15 -6.13
CA LEU A 20 12.92 1.57 -7.02
C LEU A 20 11.58 1.04 -6.47
N ASN A 21 10.50 1.79 -6.60
CA ASN A 21 9.13 1.35 -6.31
C ASN A 21 8.22 1.67 -7.50
N ALA A 22 7.57 0.64 -8.06
CA ALA A 22 6.75 0.77 -9.25
C ALA A 22 5.73 -0.39 -9.36
N TYR A 23 4.65 -0.16 -10.11
CA TYR A 23 3.86 -1.27 -10.63
C TYR A 23 4.59 -1.89 -11.84
N PRO A 24 4.42 -3.19 -12.13
CA PRO A 24 4.92 -3.81 -13.35
C PRO A 24 4.61 -3.02 -14.63
N ASP A 25 3.46 -2.36 -14.70
CA ASP A 25 2.91 -1.64 -15.85
C ASP A 25 2.94 -0.12 -15.71
N SER A 26 3.66 0.44 -14.71
CA SER A 26 3.69 1.89 -14.51
C SER A 26 4.63 2.64 -15.47
N MET A 27 5.52 1.91 -16.14
CA MET A 27 6.50 2.43 -17.08
C MET A 27 6.55 1.49 -18.29
N GLY A 28 5.83 1.85 -19.34
CA GLY A 28 5.49 1.00 -20.46
C GLY A 28 4.16 0.27 -20.24
N THR A 29 4.13 -1.00 -20.61
CA THR A 29 2.95 -1.86 -20.57
C THR A 29 3.10 -3.06 -19.64
N ASN A 30 4.34 -3.42 -19.31
CA ASN A 30 4.69 -4.60 -18.51
C ASN A 30 6.12 -4.47 -17.94
N LEU A 31 6.53 -5.42 -17.10
CA LEU A 31 7.82 -5.38 -16.39
C LEU A 31 9.03 -5.40 -17.34
N SER A 32 8.91 -5.95 -18.55
CA SER A 32 9.99 -5.94 -19.55
C SER A 32 10.35 -4.53 -20.00
N ASP A 33 9.39 -3.60 -20.02
CA ASP A 33 9.64 -2.20 -20.35
C ASP A 33 10.45 -1.51 -19.23
N ILE A 34 10.14 -1.82 -17.96
CA ILE A 34 10.94 -1.38 -16.80
C ILE A 34 12.35 -1.94 -16.85
N VAL A 35 12.50 -3.23 -17.16
CA VAL A 35 13.81 -3.86 -17.33
C VAL A 35 14.60 -3.19 -18.47
N THR A 36 13.93 -2.81 -19.56
CA THR A 36 14.55 -2.08 -20.67
C THR A 36 15.05 -0.72 -20.23
N MET A 37 14.25 0.04 -19.46
CA MET A 37 14.69 1.29 -18.84
C MET A 37 15.90 1.09 -17.92
N LEU A 38 15.85 0.09 -17.02
CA LEU A 38 16.94 -0.19 -16.08
C LEU A 38 18.26 -0.57 -16.76
N LYS A 39 18.21 -1.09 -17.99
CA LYS A 39 19.40 -1.40 -18.81
C LYS A 39 19.98 -0.17 -19.51
N MET A 40 19.28 0.96 -19.55
CA MET A 40 19.80 2.18 -20.16
C MET A 40 20.99 2.73 -19.36
N PRO A 41 22.02 3.33 -20.01
CA PRO A 41 23.20 3.87 -19.33
C PRO A 41 22.90 4.87 -18.19
N GLN A 42 21.83 5.64 -18.33
CA GLN A 42 21.35 6.64 -17.38
C GLN A 42 20.90 6.02 -16.05
N PHE A 43 20.49 4.75 -16.04
CA PHE A 43 20.05 4.01 -14.85
C PHE A 43 21.12 3.05 -14.31
N LYS A 44 22.28 2.95 -14.97
CA LYS A 44 23.36 2.08 -14.49
C LYS A 44 23.72 2.39 -13.03
N ASN A 45 23.72 1.39 -12.17
CA ASN A 45 24.06 1.50 -10.75
C ASN A 45 23.17 2.48 -9.95
N THR A 46 21.99 2.86 -10.41
CA THR A 46 21.09 3.73 -9.63
C THR A 46 20.31 2.95 -8.57
N PHE A 47 19.97 1.70 -8.84
CA PHE A 47 19.16 0.86 -7.95
C PHE A 47 19.85 -0.47 -7.69
N SER A 48 19.70 -0.96 -6.46
CA SER A 48 20.08 -2.32 -6.06
C SER A 48 18.89 -3.12 -5.51
N LEU A 49 17.76 -2.45 -5.30
CA LEU A 49 16.51 -3.02 -4.84
C LEU A 49 15.38 -2.57 -5.77
N PHE A 50 14.39 -3.43 -5.97
CA PHE A 50 13.16 -3.09 -6.66
C PHE A 50 11.97 -3.66 -5.90
N TYR A 51 11.18 -2.75 -5.32
CA TYR A 51 9.86 -3.03 -4.82
C TYR A 51 8.86 -3.05 -5.98
N VAL A 52 8.41 -4.25 -6.32
CA VAL A 52 7.41 -4.46 -7.36
C VAL A 52 6.05 -4.64 -6.70
N LEU A 53 5.10 -3.77 -7.06
CA LEU A 53 3.76 -3.76 -6.48
C LEU A 53 2.91 -4.98 -6.91
N PRO A 54 1.80 -5.27 -6.21
CA PRO A 54 1.21 -6.61 -6.20
C PRO A 54 0.56 -7.09 -7.51
N THR A 55 0.35 -6.23 -8.52
CA THR A 55 -0.07 -6.71 -9.87
C THR A 55 0.97 -7.61 -10.54
N PHE A 56 2.15 -7.75 -9.93
CA PHE A 56 3.10 -8.83 -10.20
C PHE A 56 2.45 -10.22 -10.08
N PHE A 57 1.46 -10.38 -9.20
CA PHE A 57 0.71 -11.61 -8.99
C PHE A 57 -0.68 -11.55 -9.61
N ASN A 58 -1.29 -12.72 -9.86
CA ASN A 58 -2.66 -12.81 -10.32
C ASN A 58 -3.63 -12.19 -9.30
N SER A 59 -4.34 -11.16 -9.72
CA SER A 59 -5.16 -10.28 -8.87
C SER A 59 -6.29 -9.64 -9.69
N ASP A 60 -7.28 -9.04 -9.02
CA ASP A 60 -8.44 -8.42 -9.69
C ASP A 60 -8.76 -6.99 -9.25
N LEU A 61 -9.03 -6.76 -7.97
CA LEU A 61 -9.34 -5.47 -7.37
C LEU A 61 -8.13 -4.80 -6.74
N ASP A 62 -8.31 -3.51 -6.43
CA ASP A 62 -7.39 -2.69 -5.64
C ASP A 62 -5.96 -2.73 -6.23
N ARG A 63 -5.87 -2.71 -7.57
CA ARG A 63 -4.62 -2.69 -8.35
C ARG A 63 -3.56 -3.66 -7.78
N GLY A 64 -3.96 -4.90 -7.53
CA GLY A 64 -3.08 -5.97 -7.07
C GLY A 64 -3.35 -6.48 -5.66
N PHE A 65 -3.93 -5.66 -4.77
CA PHE A 65 -4.10 -6.06 -3.36
C PHE A 65 -5.25 -7.05 -3.12
N SER A 66 -6.07 -7.36 -4.13
CA SER A 66 -7.01 -8.48 -4.09
C SER A 66 -6.41 -9.69 -4.82
N ILE A 67 -5.60 -10.47 -4.09
CA ILE A 67 -4.79 -11.57 -4.62
C ILE A 67 -5.67 -12.80 -4.90
N ILE A 68 -5.62 -13.31 -6.12
CA ILE A 68 -6.23 -14.60 -6.50
C ILE A 68 -5.29 -15.73 -6.11
N ASN A 69 -4.01 -15.61 -6.48
CA ASN A 69 -2.92 -16.50 -6.09
C ASN A 69 -1.57 -15.78 -6.28
N TYR A 70 -0.51 -16.34 -5.71
CA TYR A 70 0.85 -15.81 -5.83
C TYR A 70 1.63 -16.41 -7.01
N ASP A 71 0.96 -16.94 -8.05
CA ASP A 71 1.62 -17.11 -9.35
C ASP A 71 1.84 -15.75 -10.00
N ILE A 72 2.89 -15.66 -10.82
CA ILE A 72 3.19 -14.48 -11.62
C ILE A 72 2.01 -14.19 -12.55
N ASN A 73 1.63 -12.92 -12.65
CA ASN A 73 0.73 -12.44 -13.70
C ASN A 73 1.48 -12.44 -15.04
N GLU A 74 1.26 -13.47 -15.85
CA GLU A 74 1.97 -13.66 -17.12
C GLU A 74 1.65 -12.59 -18.18
N GLU A 75 0.60 -11.78 -17.99
CA GLU A 75 0.32 -10.62 -18.85
C GLU A 75 1.30 -9.46 -18.59
N LEU A 76 1.81 -9.34 -17.36
CA LEU A 76 2.63 -8.21 -16.92
C LEU A 76 4.08 -8.58 -16.63
N VAL A 77 4.37 -9.85 -16.37
CA VAL A 77 5.68 -10.27 -15.87
C VAL A 77 6.07 -11.61 -16.49
N SER A 78 7.30 -11.67 -17.00
CA SER A 78 7.88 -12.89 -17.54
C SER A 78 9.03 -13.42 -16.67
N LYS A 79 9.32 -14.72 -16.79
CA LYS A 79 10.53 -15.31 -16.17
C LYS A 79 11.83 -14.68 -16.68
N LYS A 80 11.84 -14.13 -17.89
CA LYS A 80 13.00 -13.43 -18.45
C LYS A 80 13.29 -12.13 -17.71
N ASP A 81 12.24 -11.45 -17.22
CA ASP A 81 12.40 -10.21 -16.44
C ASP A 81 13.10 -10.51 -15.12
N LEU A 82 12.73 -11.59 -14.42
CA LEU A 82 13.39 -12.01 -13.18
C LEU A 82 14.87 -12.36 -13.39
N LEU A 83 15.20 -13.02 -14.50
CA LEU A 83 16.60 -13.31 -14.87
C LEU A 83 17.37 -12.01 -15.16
N ALA A 84 16.78 -11.08 -15.91
CA ALA A 84 17.40 -9.81 -16.23
C ALA A 84 17.62 -8.93 -14.98
N LEU A 85 16.67 -8.88 -14.05
CA LEU A 85 16.82 -8.17 -12.78
C LEU A 85 17.94 -8.77 -11.92
N ARG A 86 18.07 -10.11 -11.91
CA ARG A 86 19.19 -10.80 -11.26
C ARG A 86 20.53 -10.46 -11.91
N GLU A 87 20.61 -10.42 -13.24
CA GLU A 87 21.83 -10.02 -13.97
C GLU A 87 22.23 -8.56 -13.69
N LEU A 88 21.25 -7.68 -13.45
CA LEU A 88 21.46 -6.30 -13.01
C LEU A 88 21.83 -6.18 -11.52
N ASN A 89 21.89 -7.29 -10.78
CA ASN A 89 22.08 -7.33 -9.32
C ASN A 89 21.02 -6.52 -8.56
N ILE A 90 19.77 -6.53 -9.03
CA ILE A 90 18.64 -5.89 -8.37
C ILE A 90 17.86 -6.97 -7.61
N MET A 91 17.77 -6.79 -6.29
CA MET A 91 17.05 -7.71 -5.41
C MET A 91 15.60 -7.26 -5.25
N LEU A 92 14.67 -8.20 -5.11
CA LEU A 92 13.25 -7.89 -5.16
C LEU A 92 12.64 -7.75 -3.77
N LYS A 93 11.72 -6.80 -3.68
CA LYS A 93 10.79 -6.65 -2.57
C LYS A 93 9.38 -6.84 -3.10
N PHE A 94 8.56 -7.57 -2.34
CA PHE A 94 7.16 -7.83 -2.67
C PHE A 94 6.25 -7.53 -1.49
N ASP A 95 4.99 -7.26 -1.80
CA ASP A 95 3.91 -7.37 -0.83
C ASP A 95 3.56 -8.83 -0.57
N ILE A 96 3.30 -9.15 0.69
CA ILE A 96 2.50 -10.31 1.06
C ILE A 96 1.24 -9.80 1.73
N VAL A 97 0.12 -9.93 1.03
CA VAL A 97 -1.22 -9.67 1.51
C VAL A 97 -1.65 -10.88 2.36
N LEU A 98 -1.42 -10.77 3.67
CA LEU A 98 -1.74 -11.84 4.62
C LEU A 98 -3.18 -11.76 5.13
N ASN A 99 -3.75 -10.55 5.23
CA ASN A 99 -5.07 -10.36 5.86
C ASN A 99 -6.23 -10.95 5.05
N HIS A 100 -6.13 -11.01 3.72
CA HIS A 100 -7.27 -11.35 2.85
C HIS A 100 -6.83 -11.94 1.51
N LEU A 101 -7.78 -12.61 0.83
CA LEU A 101 -7.66 -13.08 -0.55
C LEU A 101 -8.89 -12.68 -1.38
N SER A 102 -8.74 -12.66 -2.70
CA SER A 102 -9.86 -12.42 -3.62
C SER A 102 -10.96 -13.48 -3.46
N VAL A 103 -12.22 -13.08 -3.67
CA VAL A 103 -13.36 -13.99 -3.91
C VAL A 103 -13.07 -15.00 -5.04
N ALA A 104 -12.23 -14.62 -6.00
CA ALA A 104 -11.82 -15.48 -7.11
C ALA A 104 -10.70 -16.47 -6.76
N SER A 105 -10.13 -16.41 -5.55
CA SER A 105 -9.10 -17.34 -5.08
C SER A 105 -9.59 -18.80 -5.10
N PRO A 106 -8.71 -19.78 -5.36
CA PRO A 106 -9.07 -21.20 -5.34
C PRO A 106 -9.74 -21.64 -4.04
N GLN A 107 -9.27 -21.10 -2.90
CA GLN A 107 -9.78 -21.39 -1.56
C GLN A 107 -11.22 -20.91 -1.40
N PHE A 108 -11.51 -19.65 -1.77
CA PHE A 108 -12.85 -19.09 -1.63
C PHE A 108 -13.83 -19.72 -2.64
N LYS A 109 -13.38 -20.00 -3.87
CA LYS A 109 -14.20 -20.72 -4.86
C LYS A 109 -14.59 -22.11 -4.39
N ASP A 110 -13.68 -22.84 -3.74
CA ASP A 110 -13.99 -24.15 -3.18
C ASP A 110 -14.98 -24.05 -2.00
N LEU A 111 -14.82 -23.02 -1.15
CA LEU A 111 -15.78 -22.71 -0.09
C LEU A 111 -17.18 -22.45 -0.62
N ILE A 112 -17.33 -21.60 -1.65
CA ILE A 112 -18.63 -21.35 -2.28
C ILE A 112 -19.19 -22.62 -2.90
N LYS A 113 -18.37 -23.41 -3.59
CA LYS A 113 -18.83 -24.64 -4.26
C LYS A 113 -19.32 -25.71 -3.28
N ASN A 114 -18.59 -25.94 -2.19
CA ASN A 114 -18.81 -27.08 -1.31
C ASN A 114 -19.48 -26.69 0.03
N GLY A 115 -19.65 -25.39 0.30
CA GLY A 115 -20.24 -24.90 1.54
C GLY A 115 -19.53 -25.44 2.78
N ASP A 116 -20.31 -25.91 3.75
CA ASP A 116 -19.81 -26.44 5.02
C ASP A 116 -19.00 -27.75 4.86
N GLN A 117 -19.00 -28.37 3.67
CA GLN A 117 -18.17 -29.54 3.33
C GLN A 117 -16.82 -29.17 2.71
N SER A 118 -16.57 -27.87 2.45
CA SER A 118 -15.26 -27.42 1.98
C SER A 118 -14.19 -27.63 3.03
N LYS A 119 -13.00 -28.09 2.61
CA LYS A 119 -11.83 -28.08 3.50
C LYS A 119 -11.42 -26.66 3.91
N PHE A 120 -11.86 -25.65 3.17
CA PHE A 120 -11.61 -24.23 3.44
C PHE A 120 -12.74 -23.56 4.22
N LYS A 121 -13.68 -24.32 4.81
CA LYS A 121 -14.77 -23.79 5.65
C LYS A 121 -14.25 -22.76 6.66
N ASP A 122 -13.21 -23.13 7.41
CA ASP A 122 -12.64 -22.28 8.46
C ASP A 122 -11.47 -21.42 7.94
N PHE A 123 -11.19 -21.38 6.64
CA PHE A 123 -10.10 -20.58 6.06
C PHE A 123 -10.43 -19.08 6.03
N PHE A 124 -11.72 -18.76 5.86
CA PHE A 124 -12.25 -17.40 5.88
C PHE A 124 -13.13 -17.21 7.11
N ILE A 125 -13.52 -15.96 7.38
CA ILE A 125 -14.31 -15.64 8.57
C ILE A 125 -15.77 -15.43 8.17
N ASP A 126 -16.64 -16.40 8.50
CA ASP A 126 -18.08 -16.19 8.49
C ASP A 126 -18.43 -15.21 9.61
N TRP A 127 -19.02 -14.07 9.23
CA TRP A 127 -19.32 -12.97 10.16
C TRP A 127 -20.32 -13.38 11.23
N ASN A 128 -21.36 -14.14 10.84
CA ASN A 128 -22.39 -14.56 11.77
C ASN A 128 -21.86 -15.63 12.73
N GLU A 129 -21.01 -16.55 12.26
CA GLU A 129 -20.35 -17.50 13.16
C GLU A 129 -19.41 -16.77 14.14
N PHE A 130 -18.64 -15.78 13.68
CA PHE A 130 -17.76 -14.99 14.54
C PHE A 130 -18.52 -14.26 15.67
N TRP A 131 -19.66 -13.66 15.37
CA TRP A 131 -20.44 -12.87 16.34
C TRP A 131 -21.53 -13.66 17.07
N GLN A 132 -21.57 -14.98 16.93
CA GLN A 132 -22.58 -15.82 17.57
C GLN A 132 -22.62 -15.58 19.10
N GLY A 133 -23.81 -15.26 19.62
CA GLY A 133 -24.03 -14.95 21.04
C GLY A 133 -23.60 -13.54 21.49
N ASN A 134 -22.99 -12.76 20.59
CA ASN A 134 -22.38 -11.46 20.88
C ASN A 134 -23.02 -10.29 20.09
N GLY A 135 -24.22 -10.53 19.54
CA GLY A 135 -25.01 -9.54 18.80
C GLY A 135 -26.40 -10.06 18.50
N ASP A 136 -27.20 -9.25 17.81
CA ASP A 136 -28.57 -9.54 17.43
C ASP A 136 -28.71 -9.63 15.90
N LEU A 137 -29.49 -10.61 15.42
CA LEU A 137 -29.73 -10.80 13.98
C LEU A 137 -30.66 -9.70 13.45
N ASN A 138 -30.22 -8.96 12.44
CA ASN A 138 -31.05 -7.96 11.78
C ASN A 138 -31.97 -8.58 10.70
N GLU A 139 -32.83 -7.74 10.11
CA GLU A 139 -33.78 -8.14 9.05
C GLU A 139 -33.09 -8.72 7.80
N ASP A 140 -31.84 -8.33 7.56
CA ASP A 140 -31.07 -8.82 6.41
C ASP A 140 -30.25 -10.10 6.71
N GLY A 141 -30.50 -10.75 7.85
CA GLY A 141 -29.82 -11.99 8.24
C GLY A 141 -28.36 -11.82 8.66
N VAL A 142 -27.97 -10.63 9.13
CA VAL A 142 -26.61 -10.31 9.62
C VAL A 142 -26.66 -10.03 11.11
N ILE A 143 -25.75 -10.65 11.87
CA ILE A 143 -25.59 -10.32 13.28
C ILE A 143 -24.98 -8.93 13.41
N VAL A 144 -25.67 -8.01 14.06
CA VAL A 144 -25.15 -6.70 14.46
C VAL A 144 -24.52 -6.88 15.85
N PRO A 145 -23.20 -6.65 16.01
CA PRO A 145 -22.53 -6.79 17.30
C PRO A 145 -23.16 -5.89 18.36
N LYS A 146 -23.14 -6.34 19.62
CA LYS A 146 -23.53 -5.49 20.77
C LYS A 146 -22.75 -4.17 20.74
N LYS A 147 -23.39 -3.09 21.19
CA LYS A 147 -22.83 -1.73 21.14
C LYS A 147 -21.41 -1.63 21.72
N ASP A 148 -21.16 -2.25 22.87
CA ASP A 148 -19.85 -2.22 23.53
C ASP A 148 -18.71 -2.83 22.68
N PHE A 149 -19.04 -3.76 21.78
CA PHE A 149 -18.08 -4.33 20.82
C PHE A 149 -17.99 -3.47 19.56
N LEU A 150 -19.14 -3.03 19.04
CA LEU A 150 -19.22 -2.22 17.83
C LEU A 150 -18.47 -0.88 17.98
N ASP A 151 -18.58 -0.24 19.15
CA ASP A 151 -17.94 1.04 19.44
C ASP A 151 -16.39 0.94 19.50
N LYS A 152 -15.85 -0.28 19.70
CA LYS A 152 -14.40 -0.53 19.71
C LYS A 152 -13.83 -0.85 18.33
N LEU A 153 -14.65 -1.38 17.41
CA LEU A 153 -14.18 -1.85 16.11
C LEU A 153 -13.54 -0.73 15.30
N PHE A 154 -12.34 -0.97 14.81
CA PHE A 154 -11.64 -0.07 13.91
C PHE A 154 -12.13 -0.29 12.47
N MET A 155 -12.91 0.67 11.96
CA MET A 155 -13.61 0.53 10.68
C MET A 155 -12.86 1.23 9.55
N ARG A 156 -12.80 0.57 8.38
CA ARG A 156 -12.14 1.09 7.16
C ARG A 156 -13.09 1.49 6.04
N LYS A 157 -14.39 1.25 6.22
CA LYS A 157 -15.49 1.63 5.35
C LYS A 157 -16.75 1.91 6.17
N SER A 158 -17.75 2.52 5.56
CA SER A 158 -19.06 2.73 6.18
C SER A 158 -19.82 1.41 6.34
N GLY A 159 -20.60 1.30 7.41
CA GLY A 159 -21.33 0.07 7.75
C GLY A 159 -20.42 -1.07 8.20
N LEU A 160 -20.97 -2.26 8.44
CA LEU A 160 -20.22 -3.43 8.90
C LEU A 160 -19.19 -3.90 7.85
N PRO A 161 -18.04 -4.46 8.26
CA PRO A 161 -17.00 -4.91 7.35
C PRO A 161 -17.35 -6.28 6.76
N ILE A 162 -18.42 -6.35 5.98
CA ILE A 162 -18.95 -7.60 5.41
C ILE A 162 -19.16 -7.50 3.90
N LEU A 163 -19.10 -8.66 3.25
CA LEU A 163 -19.67 -8.93 1.93
C LEU A 163 -20.60 -10.12 2.03
N LYS A 164 -21.85 -9.97 1.56
CA LYS A 164 -22.80 -11.09 1.46
C LYS A 164 -22.58 -11.87 0.19
N VAL A 165 -22.30 -13.16 0.32
CA VAL A 165 -22.04 -14.04 -0.81
C VAL A 165 -23.14 -15.08 -0.92
N LEU A 166 -23.66 -15.26 -2.15
CA LEU A 166 -24.66 -16.26 -2.47
C LEU A 166 -24.00 -17.62 -2.66
N PHE A 167 -24.47 -18.62 -1.92
CA PHE A 167 -24.05 -20.01 -2.03
C PHE A 167 -24.94 -20.78 -3.01
N PRO A 168 -24.48 -21.93 -3.57
CA PRO A 168 -25.26 -22.74 -4.49
C PRO A 168 -26.57 -23.29 -3.92
N ASP A 169 -26.71 -23.34 -2.61
CA ASP A 169 -27.96 -23.71 -1.92
C ASP A 169 -29.00 -22.57 -1.90
N GLY A 170 -28.65 -21.42 -2.48
CA GLY A 170 -29.50 -20.22 -2.58
C GLY A 170 -29.45 -19.32 -1.36
N LYS A 171 -28.66 -19.65 -0.33
CA LYS A 171 -28.51 -18.81 0.87
C LYS A 171 -27.42 -17.77 0.67
N GLU A 172 -27.64 -16.58 1.23
CA GLU A 172 -26.58 -15.60 1.38
C GLU A 172 -25.93 -15.73 2.75
N LYS A 173 -24.60 -15.75 2.78
CA LYS A 173 -23.82 -15.71 4.03
C LYS A 173 -22.95 -14.46 4.07
N PRO A 174 -22.94 -13.69 5.18
CA PRO A 174 -22.03 -12.57 5.35
C PRO A 174 -20.64 -13.08 5.72
N TYR A 175 -19.63 -12.75 4.92
CA TYR A 175 -18.23 -13.01 5.23
C TYR A 175 -17.52 -11.70 5.56
N TRP A 176 -16.53 -11.78 6.45
CA TRP A 176 -15.70 -10.63 6.81
C TRP A 176 -14.94 -10.11 5.58
N ASN A 177 -15.08 -8.82 5.32
CA ASN A 177 -14.42 -8.08 4.26
C ASN A 177 -14.11 -6.68 4.81
N THR A 178 -12.88 -6.48 5.28
CA THR A 178 -12.43 -5.23 5.91
C THR A 178 -12.30 -4.10 4.90
N PHE A 179 -11.88 -4.43 3.67
CA PHE A 179 -11.49 -3.47 2.65
C PHE A 179 -12.48 -3.41 1.47
N TYR A 180 -11.98 -3.37 0.24
CA TYR A 180 -12.77 -3.14 -0.96
C TYR A 180 -13.64 -4.35 -1.30
N GLN A 181 -14.81 -4.03 -1.86
CA GLN A 181 -15.76 -4.97 -2.45
C GLN A 181 -16.48 -4.30 -3.61
N LYS A 182 -16.93 -5.12 -4.56
CA LYS A 182 -17.79 -4.70 -5.65
C LYS A 182 -18.78 -5.81 -5.96
N VAL A 183 -20.06 -5.47 -5.96
CA VAL A 183 -21.15 -6.35 -6.42
C VAL A 183 -21.63 -5.79 -7.75
N THR A 184 -21.56 -6.60 -8.80
CA THR A 184 -22.02 -6.20 -10.14
C THR A 184 -23.18 -7.09 -10.55
N TYR A 185 -24.33 -6.48 -10.81
CA TYR A 185 -25.50 -7.15 -11.34
C TYR A 185 -25.41 -7.25 -12.86
N GLN A 186 -25.63 -8.44 -13.41
CA GLN A 186 -25.64 -8.66 -14.85
C GLN A 186 -27.02 -8.34 -15.42
N LYS A 187 -27.03 -7.79 -16.63
CA LYS A 187 -28.28 -7.55 -17.37
C LYS A 187 -29.02 -8.86 -17.57
N ILE A 188 -30.33 -8.80 -17.39
CA ILE A 188 -31.24 -9.93 -17.57
C ILE A 188 -31.98 -9.80 -18.90
N SER A 189 -32.28 -10.94 -19.50
CA SER A 189 -33.07 -11.10 -20.70
C SER A 189 -34.40 -11.77 -20.38
N THR A 190 -35.34 -11.74 -21.34
CA THR A 190 -36.62 -12.45 -21.19
C THR A 190 -36.43 -13.96 -21.01
N ALA A 191 -35.28 -14.51 -21.42
CA ALA A 191 -34.94 -15.91 -21.19
C ALA A 191 -34.72 -16.22 -19.70
N ASP A 192 -34.16 -15.28 -18.94
CA ASP A 192 -33.90 -15.43 -17.50
C ASP A 192 -35.20 -15.45 -16.69
N LEU A 193 -36.23 -14.74 -17.18
CA LEU A 193 -37.53 -14.61 -16.53
C LEU A 193 -38.49 -15.79 -16.79
N LYS A 194 -38.11 -16.79 -17.61
CA LYS A 194 -38.96 -17.94 -17.96
C LYS A 194 -39.42 -18.78 -16.78
N SER A 195 -38.72 -18.68 -15.65
CA SER A 195 -39.07 -19.39 -14.41
C SER A 195 -40.20 -18.73 -13.61
N ILE A 196 -40.58 -17.48 -13.94
CA ILE A 196 -41.64 -16.75 -13.26
C ILE A 196 -43.00 -17.21 -13.80
N ALA A 197 -43.83 -17.78 -12.92
CA ALA A 197 -45.16 -18.23 -13.29
C ALA A 197 -46.08 -17.05 -13.66
N ASN A 198 -46.96 -17.25 -14.64
CA ASN A 198 -47.96 -16.26 -15.10
C ASN A 198 -47.39 -14.93 -15.64
N LEU A 199 -46.11 -14.91 -16.03
CA LEU A 199 -45.50 -13.75 -16.66
C LEU A 199 -45.74 -13.74 -18.18
N SER A 200 -46.46 -12.74 -18.68
CA SER A 200 -46.65 -12.54 -20.12
C SER A 200 -45.35 -12.10 -20.80
N THR A 201 -45.19 -12.38 -22.09
CA THR A 201 -44.03 -11.94 -22.87
C THR A 201 -43.85 -10.42 -22.82
N GLU A 202 -44.95 -9.67 -22.86
CA GLU A 202 -44.94 -8.20 -22.79
C GLU A 202 -44.44 -7.69 -21.42
N ASN A 203 -44.94 -8.27 -20.32
CA ASN A 203 -44.47 -7.92 -18.97
C ASN A 203 -43.00 -8.31 -18.78
N ALA A 204 -42.55 -9.43 -19.35
CA ALA A 204 -41.14 -9.84 -19.29
C ALA A 204 -40.22 -8.83 -19.97
N VAL A 205 -40.59 -8.30 -21.14
CA VAL A 205 -39.82 -7.26 -21.83
C VAL A 205 -39.75 -5.98 -20.97
N GLN A 206 -40.89 -5.51 -20.45
CA GLN A 206 -40.93 -4.30 -19.61
C GLN A 206 -40.11 -4.45 -18.31
N ILE A 207 -40.14 -5.63 -17.69
CA ILE A 207 -39.33 -5.94 -16.51
C ILE A 207 -37.83 -5.90 -16.85
N CYS A 208 -37.41 -6.54 -17.95
CA CYS A 208 -36.02 -6.50 -18.38
C CYS A 208 -35.55 -5.07 -18.64
N GLU A 209 -36.35 -4.23 -19.31
CA GLU A 209 -36.04 -2.82 -19.56
C GLU A 209 -35.84 -2.04 -18.25
N LYS A 210 -36.79 -2.16 -17.30
CA LYS A 210 -36.71 -1.46 -16.01
C LYS A 210 -35.53 -1.93 -15.18
N ALA A 211 -35.33 -3.24 -15.07
CA ALA A 211 -34.23 -3.83 -14.30
C ALA A 211 -32.87 -3.48 -14.90
N ASN A 212 -32.71 -3.61 -16.22
CA ASN A 212 -31.44 -3.30 -16.89
C ASN A 212 -31.13 -1.80 -16.85
N ARG A 213 -32.14 -0.93 -16.92
CA ARG A 213 -31.96 0.51 -16.69
C ARG A 213 -31.50 0.80 -15.26
N ALA A 214 -32.12 0.18 -14.26
CA ALA A 214 -31.70 0.34 -12.87
C ALA A 214 -30.25 -0.14 -12.64
N ILE A 215 -29.83 -1.22 -13.32
CA ILE A 215 -28.43 -1.69 -13.33
C ILE A 215 -27.51 -0.64 -13.98
N ASP A 216 -27.86 -0.16 -15.18
CA ASP A 216 -27.06 0.85 -15.91
C ASP A 216 -26.89 2.15 -15.12
N GLU A 217 -27.91 2.53 -14.36
CA GLU A 217 -27.94 3.73 -13.52
C GLU A 217 -27.36 3.51 -12.10
N ASN A 218 -26.85 2.31 -11.79
CA ASN A 218 -26.37 1.90 -10.45
C ASN A 218 -27.38 2.21 -9.31
N GLN A 219 -28.67 2.02 -9.57
CA GLN A 219 -29.71 2.19 -8.56
C GLN A 219 -29.67 1.05 -7.53
N ASP A 220 -30.14 1.33 -6.30
CA ASP A 220 -30.39 0.28 -5.32
C ASP A 220 -31.53 -0.61 -5.84
N LEU A 221 -31.20 -1.84 -6.21
CA LEU A 221 -32.16 -2.78 -6.77
C LEU A 221 -33.23 -3.19 -5.75
N GLN A 222 -32.99 -3.09 -4.44
CA GLN A 222 -34.07 -3.31 -3.45
C GLN A 222 -35.18 -2.26 -3.58
N SER A 223 -34.82 -1.04 -4.00
CA SER A 223 -35.76 0.05 -4.29
C SER A 223 -36.40 -0.03 -5.69
N LEU A 224 -36.04 -1.03 -6.51
CA LEU A 224 -36.53 -1.16 -7.89
C LEU A 224 -38.06 -1.06 -7.96
N ASP A 225 -38.54 -0.08 -8.72
CA ASP A 225 -39.95 0.12 -8.99
C ASP A 225 -40.34 -0.54 -10.33
N LEU A 226 -41.15 -1.59 -10.24
CA LEU A 226 -41.68 -2.29 -11.41
C LEU A 226 -43.03 -1.74 -11.86
N GLY A 227 -43.61 -0.72 -11.21
CA GLY A 227 -44.92 -0.16 -11.55
C GLY A 227 -46.01 -1.22 -11.56
N ASP A 228 -46.73 -1.35 -12.67
CA ASP A 228 -47.80 -2.35 -12.86
C ASP A 228 -47.34 -3.80 -12.69
N GLN A 229 -46.04 -4.08 -12.77
CA GLN A 229 -45.43 -5.40 -12.58
C GLN A 229 -44.90 -5.63 -11.15
N SER A 230 -45.30 -4.81 -10.18
CA SER A 230 -44.82 -4.90 -8.78
C SER A 230 -45.09 -6.26 -8.12
N SER A 231 -46.10 -7.01 -8.55
CA SER A 231 -46.37 -8.37 -8.06
C SER A 231 -45.23 -9.36 -8.34
N PHE A 232 -44.41 -9.11 -9.37
CA PHE A 232 -43.27 -9.96 -9.74
C PHE A 232 -41.95 -9.51 -9.10
N LYS A 233 -41.95 -8.44 -8.30
CA LYS A 233 -40.71 -7.83 -7.78
C LYS A 233 -39.84 -8.83 -7.02
N ALA A 234 -40.42 -9.65 -6.16
CA ALA A 234 -39.67 -10.63 -5.38
C ALA A 234 -38.93 -11.65 -6.27
N ASP A 235 -39.61 -12.20 -7.27
CA ASP A 235 -39.02 -13.19 -8.20
C ASP A 235 -37.94 -12.54 -9.09
N VAL A 236 -38.18 -11.31 -9.57
CA VAL A 236 -37.21 -10.55 -10.35
C VAL A 236 -35.96 -10.24 -9.53
N LEU A 237 -36.11 -9.82 -8.27
CA LEU A 237 -34.97 -9.61 -7.38
C LEU A 237 -34.21 -10.90 -7.11
N GLN A 238 -34.88 -12.05 -7.03
CA GLN A 238 -34.22 -13.34 -6.90
C GLN A 238 -33.35 -13.66 -8.13
N ILE A 239 -33.86 -13.41 -9.33
CA ILE A 239 -33.12 -13.63 -10.59
C ILE A 239 -31.93 -12.67 -10.69
N LEU A 240 -32.13 -11.39 -10.41
CA LEU A 240 -31.07 -10.38 -10.38
C LEU A 240 -29.97 -10.76 -9.38
N ASN A 241 -30.35 -11.19 -8.17
CA ASN A 241 -29.39 -11.63 -7.16
C ASN A 241 -28.63 -12.90 -7.53
N ARG A 242 -29.23 -13.82 -8.31
CA ARG A 242 -28.53 -14.99 -8.86
C ARG A 242 -27.55 -14.60 -9.96
N ASN A 243 -27.86 -13.57 -10.74
CA ASN A 243 -27.05 -13.08 -11.84
C ASN A 243 -26.12 -11.93 -11.41
N ARG A 244 -25.48 -12.06 -10.24
CA ARG A 244 -24.49 -11.09 -9.78
C ARG A 244 -23.09 -11.71 -9.69
N THR A 245 -22.08 -10.88 -9.94
CA THR A 245 -20.68 -11.22 -9.73
C THR A 245 -20.11 -10.40 -8.57
N TYR A 246 -19.15 -10.99 -7.89
CA TYR A 246 -18.49 -10.37 -6.75
C TYR A 246 -17.03 -10.19 -7.06
N LEU A 247 -16.50 -9.07 -6.59
CA LEU A 247 -15.10 -8.91 -6.30
C LEU A 247 -14.99 -8.48 -4.85
N GLY A 248 -13.98 -8.96 -4.14
CA GLY A 248 -13.84 -8.64 -2.72
C GLY A 248 -12.58 -9.21 -2.09
N GLN A 249 -12.05 -8.46 -1.14
CA GLN A 249 -10.91 -8.82 -0.30
C GLN A 249 -11.40 -9.57 0.95
N MET A 250 -11.55 -10.89 0.84
CA MET A 250 -12.14 -11.74 1.89
C MET A 250 -11.12 -12.04 2.99
N ASP A 251 -11.39 -11.59 4.21
CA ASP A 251 -10.47 -11.75 5.32
C ASP A 251 -10.29 -13.22 5.69
N VAL A 252 -9.03 -13.62 5.86
CA VAL A 252 -8.67 -14.98 6.26
C VAL A 252 -8.74 -15.15 7.77
N ASN A 253 -9.01 -16.37 8.21
CA ASN A 253 -9.04 -16.74 9.61
C ASN A 253 -7.66 -17.23 10.06
N ALA A 254 -6.87 -16.36 10.68
CA ALA A 254 -5.54 -16.71 11.18
C ALA A 254 -5.52 -17.75 12.33
N LYS A 255 -6.69 -18.14 12.87
CA LYS A 255 -6.81 -19.30 13.78
C LYS A 255 -6.79 -20.64 13.03
N SER A 256 -6.99 -20.64 11.72
CA SER A 256 -6.96 -21.85 10.88
C SER A 256 -5.54 -22.30 10.56
N PRO A 257 -5.17 -23.57 10.79
CA PRO A 257 -3.87 -24.11 10.38
C PRO A 257 -3.60 -23.99 8.88
N LEU A 258 -4.65 -24.15 8.05
CA LEU A 258 -4.53 -24.08 6.58
C LEU A 258 -4.08 -22.69 6.09
N VAL A 259 -4.40 -21.63 6.83
CA VAL A 259 -3.93 -20.27 6.51
C VAL A 259 -2.41 -20.17 6.72
N TRP A 260 -1.88 -20.80 7.76
CA TRP A 260 -0.44 -20.83 8.01
C TRP A 260 0.32 -21.74 7.05
N GLU A 261 -0.25 -22.89 6.66
CA GLU A 261 0.29 -23.72 5.57
C GLU A 261 0.35 -22.93 4.26
N PHE A 262 -0.71 -22.19 3.94
CA PHE A 262 -0.73 -21.29 2.79
C PHE A 262 0.37 -20.21 2.88
N TYR A 263 0.61 -19.61 4.05
CA TYR A 263 1.71 -18.66 4.22
C TYR A 263 3.09 -19.30 4.02
N GLU A 264 3.31 -20.54 4.47
CA GLU A 264 4.56 -21.26 4.19
C GLU A 264 4.79 -21.44 2.68
N GLU A 265 3.76 -21.84 1.95
CA GLU A 265 3.82 -21.99 0.48
C GLU A 265 4.08 -20.65 -0.22
N VAL A 266 3.39 -19.59 0.19
CA VAL A 266 3.52 -18.25 -0.40
C VAL A 266 4.93 -17.70 -0.17
N LEU A 267 5.45 -17.78 1.05
CA LEU A 267 6.79 -17.27 1.37
C LEU A 267 7.88 -18.04 0.60
N ALA A 268 7.76 -19.36 0.46
CA ALA A 268 8.67 -20.15 -0.36
C ALA A 268 8.60 -19.74 -1.85
N LYS A 269 7.40 -19.48 -2.35
CA LYS A 269 7.16 -19.10 -3.74
C LYS A 269 7.75 -17.72 -4.07
N VAL A 270 7.53 -16.71 -3.25
CA VAL A 270 8.10 -15.37 -3.48
C VAL A 270 9.62 -15.36 -3.34
N ALA A 271 10.19 -16.16 -2.43
CA ALA A 271 11.63 -16.37 -2.35
C ALA A 271 12.17 -17.01 -3.66
N SER A 272 11.42 -17.95 -4.26
CA SER A 272 11.81 -18.59 -5.52
C SER A 272 11.87 -17.61 -6.70
N TYR A 273 11.10 -16.51 -6.66
CA TYR A 273 11.15 -15.42 -7.64
C TYR A 273 12.33 -14.46 -7.41
N GLY A 274 13.12 -14.65 -6.36
CA GLY A 274 14.22 -13.77 -5.98
C GLY A 274 13.82 -12.67 -4.99
N GLY A 275 12.64 -12.80 -4.35
CA GLY A 275 12.24 -11.93 -3.25
C GLY A 275 13.20 -12.05 -2.06
N GLN A 276 13.50 -10.92 -1.43
CA GLN A 276 14.33 -10.84 -0.22
C GLN A 276 13.68 -10.04 0.90
N ILE A 277 12.87 -9.04 0.56
CA ILE A 277 12.15 -8.22 1.52
C ILE A 277 10.66 -8.41 1.28
N LEU A 278 9.90 -8.65 2.34
CA LEU A 278 8.45 -8.79 2.29
C LEU A 278 7.80 -7.64 3.06
N ARG A 279 7.07 -6.78 2.35
CA ARG A 279 6.14 -5.84 2.98
C ARG A 279 4.93 -6.62 3.47
N LEU A 280 4.64 -6.55 4.77
CA LEU A 280 3.43 -7.16 5.33
C LEU A 280 2.26 -6.18 5.19
N ASP A 281 1.48 -6.34 4.12
CA ASP A 281 0.33 -5.49 3.86
C ASP A 281 -0.79 -5.75 4.86
N ALA A 282 -1.34 -4.66 5.42
CA ALA A 282 -2.50 -4.68 6.32
C ALA A 282 -2.39 -5.69 7.48
N PHE A 283 -1.17 -6.01 7.93
CA PHE A 283 -0.94 -7.07 8.91
C PHE A 283 -1.58 -6.79 10.27
N ALA A 284 -1.69 -5.50 10.65
CA ALA A 284 -2.37 -5.07 11.87
C ALA A 284 -3.84 -5.54 11.95
N TYR A 285 -4.48 -5.85 10.82
CA TYR A 285 -5.89 -6.28 10.76
C TYR A 285 -6.06 -7.80 10.85
N LEU A 286 -4.97 -8.59 10.78
CA LEU A 286 -5.03 -10.04 10.69
C LEU A 286 -5.64 -10.68 11.95
N HIS A 287 -5.27 -10.19 13.14
CA HIS A 287 -5.78 -10.71 14.41
C HIS A 287 -7.17 -10.15 14.71
N LYS A 288 -8.18 -11.02 14.68
CA LYS A 288 -9.58 -10.66 14.98
C LYS A 288 -10.06 -11.41 16.22
N GLU A 289 -10.57 -10.66 17.20
CA GLU A 289 -11.07 -11.18 18.46
C GLU A 289 -12.29 -10.38 18.93
N ILE A 290 -13.24 -11.06 19.59
CA ILE A 290 -14.44 -10.40 20.11
C ILE A 290 -14.04 -9.48 21.27
N GLY A 291 -14.50 -8.22 21.22
CA GLY A 291 -14.24 -7.23 22.26
C GLY A 291 -12.95 -6.43 22.10
N GLU A 292 -12.13 -6.77 21.10
CA GLU A 292 -10.94 -6.03 20.70
C GLU A 292 -11.24 -5.04 19.56
N THR A 293 -10.30 -4.14 19.28
CA THR A 293 -10.44 -3.14 18.21
C THR A 293 -10.32 -3.74 16.81
N ASN A 294 -9.64 -4.89 16.69
CA ASN A 294 -9.27 -5.54 15.43
C ASN A 294 -8.32 -4.69 14.56
N PHE A 295 -7.53 -3.86 15.24
CA PHE A 295 -6.36 -3.19 14.69
C PHE A 295 -5.22 -3.29 15.70
N PHE A 296 -4.17 -4.02 15.33
CA PHE A 296 -2.99 -4.29 16.15
C PHE A 296 -3.35 -4.81 17.55
N ASN A 297 -4.22 -5.81 17.61
CA ASN A 297 -4.65 -6.45 18.86
C ASN A 297 -3.45 -7.05 19.60
N LYS A 298 -3.27 -6.73 20.88
CA LYS A 298 -2.17 -7.23 21.70
C LYS A 298 -2.67 -8.26 22.72
N PRO A 299 -1.94 -9.38 22.95
CA PRO A 299 -0.65 -9.75 22.34
C PRO A 299 -0.78 -10.44 20.96
N GLY A 300 -1.98 -10.79 20.50
CA GLY A 300 -2.16 -11.70 19.36
C GLY A 300 -1.50 -11.29 18.04
N THR A 301 -1.42 -10.00 17.73
CA THR A 301 -0.68 -9.50 16.55
C THR A 301 0.82 -9.78 16.68
N TRP A 302 1.41 -9.68 17.88
CA TRP A 302 2.81 -10.01 18.12
C TRP A 302 3.08 -11.51 17.95
N ASP A 303 2.20 -12.35 18.46
CA ASP A 303 2.30 -13.81 18.31
C ASP A 303 2.27 -14.20 16.82
N TYR A 304 1.37 -13.59 16.05
CA TYR A 304 1.30 -13.81 14.61
C TYR A 304 2.55 -13.29 13.88
N LEU A 305 3.08 -12.13 14.30
CA LEU A 305 4.26 -11.54 13.69
C LEU A 305 5.49 -12.41 13.93
N ALA A 306 5.68 -12.92 15.15
CA ALA A 306 6.72 -13.86 15.48
C ALA A 306 6.63 -15.14 14.62
N LYS A 307 5.43 -15.71 14.50
CA LYS A 307 5.20 -16.93 13.71
C LYS A 307 5.51 -16.74 12.22
N ILE A 308 5.05 -15.64 11.60
CA ILE A 308 5.36 -15.38 10.19
C ILE A 308 6.85 -15.06 9.99
N ASN A 309 7.51 -14.43 10.97
CA ASN A 309 8.95 -14.17 10.93
C ASN A 309 9.77 -15.45 10.97
N GLU A 310 9.35 -16.48 11.71
CA GLU A 310 9.98 -17.80 11.65
C GLU A 310 9.90 -18.41 10.24
N ILE A 311 8.73 -18.32 9.60
CA ILE A 311 8.54 -18.80 8.21
C ILE A 311 9.42 -18.00 7.24
N ALA A 312 9.50 -16.68 7.40
CA ALA A 312 10.33 -15.80 6.58
C ALA A 312 11.82 -16.14 6.71
N LYS A 313 12.31 -16.35 7.94
CA LYS A 313 13.71 -16.73 8.22
C LYS A 313 14.08 -18.07 7.57
N LYS A 314 13.19 -19.08 7.58
CA LYS A 314 13.41 -20.36 6.87
C LYS A 314 13.67 -20.17 5.37
N ASN A 315 13.08 -19.12 4.78
CA ASN A 315 13.18 -18.78 3.36
C ASN A 315 14.23 -17.69 3.05
N ASN A 316 15.02 -17.24 4.03
CA ASN A 316 15.97 -16.11 3.91
C ASN A 316 15.28 -14.79 3.49
N LEU A 317 14.08 -14.57 3.99
CA LEU A 317 13.30 -13.35 3.77
C LEU A 317 13.36 -12.45 4.99
N VAL A 318 13.39 -11.13 4.74
CA VAL A 318 13.29 -10.10 5.78
C VAL A 318 11.90 -9.49 5.73
N LEU A 319 11.26 -9.38 6.89
CA LEU A 319 9.94 -8.76 7.01
C LEU A 319 10.08 -7.25 7.22
N LEU A 320 9.19 -6.49 6.57
CA LEU A 320 9.01 -5.06 6.73
C LEU A 320 7.52 -4.80 6.97
N PRO A 321 7.07 -4.78 8.24
CA PRO A 321 5.68 -4.48 8.56
C PRO A 321 5.30 -3.08 8.09
N GLU A 322 4.18 -2.97 7.40
CA GLU A 322 3.59 -1.66 7.10
C GLU A 322 2.63 -1.28 8.21
N ILE A 323 2.94 -0.17 8.91
CA ILE A 323 2.17 0.30 10.05
C ILE A 323 2.13 1.82 9.97
N HIS A 324 0.95 2.36 9.67
CA HIS A 324 0.65 3.79 9.81
C HIS A 324 0.10 4.06 11.21
N ALA A 325 0.81 4.89 11.97
CA ALA A 325 0.44 5.26 13.32
C ALA A 325 0.95 6.66 13.66
N GLU A 326 0.19 7.39 14.47
CA GLU A 326 0.59 8.68 15.04
C GLU A 326 1.93 8.52 15.78
N PHE A 327 2.88 9.43 15.54
CA PHE A 327 4.19 9.42 16.18
C PHE A 327 4.09 9.31 17.70
N GLY A 328 3.18 10.08 18.32
CA GLY A 328 2.96 10.07 19.77
C GLY A 328 2.44 8.73 20.32
N LEU A 329 2.01 7.78 19.48
CA LEU A 329 1.66 6.43 19.94
C LEU A 329 2.90 5.60 20.30
N HIS A 330 4.09 5.97 19.82
CA HIS A 330 5.33 5.22 20.01
C HIS A 330 5.28 3.76 19.49
N LEU A 331 4.32 3.42 18.60
CA LEU A 331 4.25 2.06 18.04
C LEU A 331 5.47 1.72 17.18
N HIS A 332 6.10 2.72 16.56
CA HIS A 332 7.34 2.54 15.82
C HIS A 332 8.52 2.16 16.74
N ASP A 333 8.53 2.65 17.99
CA ASP A 333 9.49 2.21 19.02
C ASP A 333 9.29 0.72 19.30
N GLU A 334 8.05 0.30 19.60
CA GLU A 334 7.73 -1.09 19.91
C GLU A 334 8.14 -2.04 18.77
N VAL A 335 7.85 -1.67 17.51
CA VAL A 335 8.20 -2.48 16.33
C VAL A 335 9.71 -2.59 16.14
N ALA A 336 10.45 -1.51 16.40
CA ALA A 336 11.90 -1.51 16.33
C ALA A 336 12.55 -2.31 17.47
N ASP A 337 12.01 -2.23 18.69
CA ASP A 337 12.46 -3.00 19.86
C ASP A 337 12.29 -4.51 19.66
N GLU A 338 11.25 -4.92 18.92
CA GLU A 338 11.04 -6.31 18.48
C GLU A 338 11.97 -6.72 17.31
N GLY A 339 12.87 -5.84 16.90
CA GLY A 339 13.94 -6.11 15.93
C GLY A 339 13.53 -5.96 14.46
N TYR A 340 12.36 -5.42 14.16
CA TYR A 340 11.91 -5.17 12.79
C TYR A 340 12.41 -3.83 12.26
N ALA A 341 12.61 -3.76 10.94
CA ALA A 341 12.75 -2.47 10.27
C ALA A 341 11.37 -1.80 10.18
N ILE A 342 11.36 -0.46 10.15
CA ILE A 342 10.13 0.34 10.03
C ILE A 342 10.14 1.14 8.73
N TYR A 343 8.95 1.46 8.23
CA TYR A 343 8.83 2.54 7.25
C TYR A 343 9.00 3.88 7.94
N ASP A 344 9.77 4.77 7.31
CA ASP A 344 9.81 6.18 7.70
C ASP A 344 8.70 6.94 6.99
N PHE A 345 7.50 6.83 7.53
CA PHE A 345 6.32 7.59 7.08
C PHE A 345 6.30 9.03 7.59
N PHE A 346 7.28 9.42 8.42
CA PHE A 346 7.42 10.78 8.93
C PHE A 346 8.18 11.67 7.93
N LEU A 347 9.24 11.13 7.30
CA LEU A 347 10.09 11.87 6.37
C LEU A 347 9.35 12.60 5.24
N PRO A 348 8.32 12.04 4.57
CA PRO A 348 7.60 12.72 3.50
C PRO A 348 7.04 14.08 3.96
N GLY A 349 6.23 14.09 5.01
CA GLY A 349 5.63 15.33 5.51
C GLY A 349 6.65 16.25 6.16
N LEU A 350 7.64 15.70 6.90
CA LEU A 350 8.72 16.51 7.48
C LEU A 350 9.56 17.23 6.41
N THR A 351 9.78 16.60 5.26
CA THR A 351 10.55 17.20 4.17
C THR A 351 9.76 18.31 3.48
N ILE A 352 8.46 18.12 3.25
CA ILE A 352 7.57 19.18 2.74
C ILE A 352 7.55 20.35 3.72
N HIS A 353 7.29 20.09 5.01
CA HIS A 353 7.28 21.11 6.06
C HIS A 353 8.59 21.89 6.11
N ALA A 354 9.73 21.19 6.11
CA ALA A 354 11.04 21.84 6.20
C ALA A 354 11.31 22.77 5.02
N ILE A 355 10.97 22.35 3.80
CA ILE A 355 11.17 23.14 2.57
C ILE A 355 10.20 24.34 2.50
N GLU A 356 8.93 24.16 2.88
CA GLU A 356 7.91 25.20 2.76
C GLU A 356 7.97 26.23 3.91
N LYS A 357 8.32 25.80 5.13
CA LYS A 357 8.51 26.71 6.28
C LYS A 357 9.93 27.29 6.33
N GLY A 358 10.88 26.65 5.68
CA GLY A 358 12.28 27.05 5.71
C GLY A 358 12.92 26.79 7.07
N THR A 359 12.62 25.65 7.70
CA THR A 359 13.18 25.27 9.01
C THR A 359 13.51 23.78 9.09
N ASN A 360 14.62 23.42 9.72
CA ASN A 360 15.11 22.04 9.84
C ASN A 360 14.68 21.34 11.14
N LYS A 361 14.02 22.03 12.09
CA LYS A 361 13.90 21.58 13.50
C LYS A 361 13.29 20.19 13.66
N ALA A 362 12.10 19.99 13.10
CA ALA A 362 11.39 18.72 13.22
C ALA A 362 12.13 17.61 12.47
N LEU A 363 12.64 17.91 11.27
CA LEU A 363 13.44 16.99 10.46
C LEU A 363 14.71 16.53 11.19
N MET A 364 15.47 17.45 11.80
CA MET A 364 16.70 17.13 12.53
C MET A 364 16.41 16.43 13.87
N THR A 365 15.28 16.73 14.51
CA THR A 365 14.83 15.99 15.71
C THR A 365 14.63 14.51 15.35
N TRP A 366 13.85 14.24 14.31
CA TRP A 366 13.63 12.88 13.82
C TRP A 366 14.93 12.19 13.37
N ALA A 367 15.79 12.90 12.62
CA ALA A 367 17.06 12.35 12.15
C ALA A 367 18.00 11.93 13.30
N LYS A 368 18.08 12.74 14.36
CA LYS A 368 18.84 12.43 15.58
C LYS A 368 18.23 11.26 16.35
N GLU A 369 16.91 11.14 16.36
CA GLU A 369 16.19 10.04 17.02
C GLU A 369 16.44 8.69 16.33
N ILE A 370 16.40 8.63 14.99
CA ILE A 370 16.76 7.42 14.22
C ILE A 370 18.11 6.86 14.67
N ILE A 371 19.12 7.73 14.79
CA ILE A 371 20.47 7.32 15.17
C ILE A 371 20.56 6.94 16.64
N THR A 372 19.97 7.77 17.53
CA THR A 372 20.07 7.56 18.97
C THR A 372 19.37 6.28 19.41
N LYS A 373 18.23 5.95 18.79
CA LYS A 373 17.47 4.72 19.05
C LYS A 373 17.89 3.54 18.17
N GLY A 374 18.77 3.76 17.19
CA GLY A 374 19.28 2.69 16.31
C GLY A 374 18.23 2.12 15.36
N PHE A 375 17.25 2.93 14.94
CA PHE A 375 16.21 2.48 14.03
C PHE A 375 16.75 2.09 12.66
N LYS A 376 16.20 1.00 12.11
CA LYS A 376 16.40 0.60 10.72
C LYS A 376 15.19 1.03 9.91
N THR A 377 15.36 2.01 9.06
CA THR A 377 14.24 2.62 8.31
C THR A 377 14.31 2.30 6.82
N VAL A 378 13.13 2.19 6.20
CA VAL A 378 12.94 2.34 4.75
C VAL A 378 12.19 3.64 4.53
N ASN A 379 12.88 4.65 4.00
CA ASN A 379 12.33 5.99 3.84
C ASN A 379 11.80 6.23 2.42
N MET A 380 10.96 7.24 2.24
CA MET A 380 10.38 7.60 0.95
C MET A 380 10.05 9.09 0.86
N LEU A 381 9.75 9.55 -0.36
CA LEU A 381 9.05 10.81 -0.62
C LEU A 381 7.62 10.48 -1.04
N GLY A 382 7.39 10.18 -2.33
CA GLY A 382 6.17 9.57 -2.82
C GLY A 382 6.15 8.04 -2.65
N CYS A 383 4.95 7.46 -2.76
CA CYS A 383 4.71 6.03 -2.94
C CYS A 383 3.36 5.81 -3.63
N HIS A 384 2.93 4.56 -3.78
CA HIS A 384 1.64 4.21 -4.38
C HIS A 384 0.38 4.68 -3.60
N ASP A 385 0.56 5.12 -2.36
CA ASP A 385 -0.49 5.68 -1.49
C ASP A 385 -0.37 7.21 -1.39
N GLY A 386 -1.23 7.85 -0.57
CA GLY A 386 -1.13 9.29 -0.34
C GLY A 386 0.00 9.65 0.63
N ILE A 387 0.38 10.93 0.66
CA ILE A 387 1.37 11.49 1.58
C ILE A 387 0.85 11.30 3.01
N PRO A 388 1.59 10.60 3.90
CA PRO A 388 1.17 10.39 5.28
C PRO A 388 1.20 11.71 6.05
N VAL A 389 0.10 12.02 6.73
CA VAL A 389 -0.03 13.25 7.55
C VAL A 389 -0.48 12.94 8.98
N LEU A 390 -1.26 11.88 9.18
CA LEU A 390 -1.61 11.37 10.51
C LEU A 390 -0.35 10.99 11.32
N ASP A 391 0.63 10.41 10.64
CA ASP A 391 1.82 9.83 11.23
C ASP A 391 2.66 10.86 12.00
N LEU A 392 2.55 12.15 11.68
CA LEU A 392 3.30 13.22 12.34
C LEU A 392 2.71 13.66 13.69
N LYS A 393 1.45 13.27 13.96
CA LYS A 393 0.65 13.78 15.06
C LYS A 393 1.09 13.22 16.42
N GLY A 394 0.83 14.00 17.47
CA GLY A 394 0.85 13.51 18.84
C GLY A 394 -0.35 12.63 19.17
N LYS A 395 -0.30 11.97 20.33
CA LYS A 395 -1.39 11.11 20.79
C LYS A 395 -1.48 11.09 22.30
N GLU A 396 -2.70 11.07 22.83
CA GLU A 396 -2.93 10.76 24.24
C GLU A 396 -2.90 9.24 24.45
N VAL A 397 -2.03 8.78 25.35
CA VAL A 397 -1.90 7.38 25.74
C VAL A 397 -1.98 7.32 27.26
N ASN A 398 -2.95 6.57 27.79
CA ASN A 398 -3.16 6.39 29.23
C ASN A 398 -3.26 7.71 30.04
N GLY A 399 -3.93 8.73 29.47
CA GLY A 399 -4.10 10.04 30.10
C GLY A 399 -2.88 10.96 30.04
N VAL A 400 -1.83 10.57 29.30
CA VAL A 400 -0.63 11.39 29.06
C VAL A 400 -0.55 11.73 27.57
N TYR A 401 -0.44 13.03 27.26
CA TYR A 401 -0.25 13.47 25.89
C TYR A 401 1.21 13.37 25.48
N HIS A 402 1.49 12.52 24.49
CA HIS A 402 2.78 12.40 23.83
C HIS A 402 2.80 13.31 22.61
N LYS A 403 3.75 14.23 22.56
CA LYS A 403 3.86 15.22 21.48
C LYS A 403 4.21 14.55 20.15
N GLY A 404 3.62 15.04 19.07
CA GLY A 404 4.01 14.70 17.69
C GLY A 404 5.33 15.32 17.28
N LEU A 405 5.78 14.98 16.06
CA LEU A 405 6.93 15.63 15.41
C LEU A 405 6.60 17.03 14.92
N LEU A 406 5.33 17.24 14.54
CA LEU A 406 4.72 18.54 14.27
C LEU A 406 3.52 18.72 15.21
N ASP A 407 3.12 19.96 15.46
CA ASP A 407 1.83 20.23 16.09
C ASP A 407 0.67 20.17 15.09
N ASP A 408 -0.57 20.12 15.62
CA ASP A 408 -1.77 19.97 14.80
C ASP A 408 -1.98 21.16 13.83
N GLU A 409 -1.53 22.37 14.20
CA GLU A 409 -1.63 23.58 13.36
C GLU A 409 -0.66 23.48 12.18
N GLU A 410 0.60 23.11 12.42
CA GLU A 410 1.59 22.88 11.37
C GLU A 410 1.16 21.79 10.39
N ILE A 411 0.55 20.70 10.88
CA ILE A 411 0.04 19.62 10.03
C ILE A 411 -1.14 20.15 9.18
N SER A 412 -2.09 20.88 9.78
CA SER A 412 -3.22 21.46 9.06
C SER A 412 -2.78 22.44 7.96
N GLU A 413 -1.85 23.34 8.26
CA GLU A 413 -1.32 24.28 7.26
C GLU A 413 -0.63 23.55 6.09
N MET A 414 0.15 22.51 6.38
CA MET A 414 0.79 21.70 5.34
C MET A 414 -0.25 20.97 4.50
N MET A 415 -1.28 20.41 5.12
CA MET A 415 -2.37 19.74 4.40
C MET A 415 -3.10 20.71 3.47
N ASP A 416 -3.49 21.88 3.98
CA ASP A 416 -4.19 22.91 3.21
C ASP A 416 -3.36 23.35 2.00
N LEU A 417 -2.05 23.54 2.19
CA LEU A 417 -1.12 23.84 1.09
C LEU A 417 -1.12 22.76 -0.01
N ILE A 418 -1.09 21.48 0.38
CA ILE A 418 -1.09 20.37 -0.61
C ILE A 418 -2.46 20.30 -1.31
N ILE A 419 -3.56 20.57 -0.60
CA ILE A 419 -4.91 20.62 -1.17
C ILE A 419 -5.06 21.77 -2.15
N GLU A 420 -4.55 22.96 -1.82
CA GLU A 420 -4.50 24.12 -2.72
C GLU A 420 -3.71 23.81 -4.00
N ARG A 421 -2.69 22.95 -3.89
CA ARG A 421 -1.90 22.41 -5.03
C ARG A 421 -2.59 21.23 -5.75
N GLY A 422 -3.88 21.01 -5.49
CA GLY A 422 -4.71 20.02 -6.17
C GLY A 422 -4.80 18.65 -5.49
N GLY A 423 -4.17 18.49 -4.32
CA GLY A 423 -4.24 17.27 -3.53
C GLY A 423 -5.67 16.92 -3.06
N LYS A 424 -5.94 15.64 -2.88
CA LYS A 424 -7.24 15.11 -2.41
C LYS A 424 -7.08 14.44 -1.05
N VAL A 425 -7.79 14.94 -0.04
CA VAL A 425 -7.73 14.37 1.32
C VAL A 425 -8.42 13.02 1.40
N LYS A 426 -7.79 12.09 2.10
CA LYS A 426 -8.40 10.86 2.58
C LYS A 426 -8.59 10.93 4.10
N ASN A 427 -9.85 10.90 4.54
CA ASN A 427 -10.22 10.93 5.96
C ASN A 427 -10.45 9.52 6.52
N LEU A 428 -10.30 9.36 7.83
CA LEU A 428 -10.81 8.23 8.61
C LEU A 428 -12.21 8.55 9.15
N TYR A 429 -13.10 7.57 9.14
CA TYR A 429 -14.48 7.70 9.63
C TYR A 429 -14.78 6.60 10.67
N GLY A 430 -15.57 6.93 11.69
CA GLY A 430 -16.06 5.96 12.68
C GLY A 430 -17.28 5.18 12.17
N ALA A 431 -17.76 4.23 12.97
CA ALA A 431 -18.91 3.38 12.60
C ALA A 431 -20.19 4.18 12.30
N GLU A 432 -20.38 5.34 12.96
CA GLU A 432 -21.48 6.27 12.70
C GLU A 432 -21.27 7.15 11.44
N GLY A 433 -20.16 6.99 10.72
CA GLY A 433 -19.78 7.82 9.56
C GLY A 433 -19.18 9.18 9.91
N LYS A 434 -18.94 9.48 11.20
CA LYS A 434 -18.29 10.74 11.64
C LYS A 434 -16.80 10.71 11.36
N LYS A 435 -16.24 11.81 10.84
CA LYS A 435 -14.79 11.97 10.63
C LYS A 435 -14.06 11.85 11.97
N ILE A 436 -13.09 10.93 12.05
CA ILE A 436 -12.21 10.72 13.21
C ILE A 436 -10.96 11.58 13.08
N SER A 437 -10.26 11.46 11.94
CA SER A 437 -9.02 12.17 11.67
C SER A 437 -8.76 12.23 10.16
N TYR A 438 -7.77 13.00 9.75
CA TYR A 438 -7.14 12.86 8.44
C TYR A 438 -6.21 11.64 8.44
N TYR A 439 -6.01 11.01 7.27
CA TYR A 439 -5.11 9.86 7.12
C TYR A 439 -3.92 10.23 6.23
N GLN A 440 -4.22 10.56 4.98
CA GLN A 440 -3.26 10.83 3.91
C GLN A 440 -3.79 11.95 3.01
N VAL A 441 -2.89 12.60 2.27
CA VAL A 441 -3.26 13.48 1.15
C VAL A 441 -2.78 12.87 -0.17
N ASN A 442 -3.70 12.55 -1.07
CA ASN A 442 -3.38 12.03 -2.38
C ASN A 442 -2.92 13.16 -3.31
N ALA A 443 -1.63 13.16 -3.65
CA ALA A 443 -0.98 14.05 -4.62
C ALA A 443 0.31 13.38 -5.09
N THR A 444 0.84 13.76 -6.26
CA THR A 444 2.24 13.48 -6.56
C THR A 444 3.14 14.30 -5.65
N TYR A 445 4.32 13.79 -5.33
CA TYR A 445 5.24 14.52 -4.46
C TYR A 445 5.76 15.81 -5.12
N PHE A 446 5.88 15.81 -6.45
CA PHE A 446 6.24 16.99 -7.23
C PHE A 446 5.17 18.10 -7.16
N SER A 447 3.89 17.75 -7.37
CA SER A 447 2.80 18.73 -7.24
C SER A 447 2.62 19.18 -5.78
N ALA A 448 2.86 18.31 -4.80
CA ALA A 448 2.87 18.68 -3.38
C ALA A 448 3.94 19.73 -3.04
N LEU A 449 5.04 19.81 -3.79
CA LEU A 449 6.09 20.84 -3.69
C LEU A 449 5.83 22.06 -4.60
N GLY A 450 4.63 22.17 -5.19
CA GLY A 450 4.26 23.26 -6.09
C GLY A 450 4.92 23.17 -7.46
N GLU A 451 5.22 21.94 -7.92
CA GLU A 451 5.82 21.66 -9.23
C GLU A 451 7.14 22.40 -9.46
N ASN A 452 7.90 22.58 -8.38
CA ASN A 452 9.18 23.25 -8.38
C ASN A 452 10.33 22.24 -8.42
N GLU A 453 11.11 22.26 -9.51
CA GLU A 453 12.19 21.31 -9.75
C GLU A 453 13.31 21.40 -8.70
N GLN A 454 13.68 22.62 -8.25
CA GLN A 454 14.70 22.81 -7.21
C GLN A 454 14.25 22.22 -5.87
N LYS A 455 12.99 22.41 -5.49
CA LYS A 455 12.42 21.81 -4.28
C LYS A 455 12.43 20.29 -4.35
N LEU A 456 12.10 19.70 -5.52
CA LEU A 456 12.14 18.25 -5.71
C LEU A 456 13.58 17.71 -5.58
N LEU A 457 14.56 18.40 -6.16
CA LEU A 457 15.97 18.05 -6.06
C LEU A 457 16.48 18.14 -4.62
N LEU A 458 16.13 19.21 -3.90
CA LEU A 458 16.47 19.37 -2.49
C LEU A 458 15.82 18.27 -1.64
N ALA A 459 14.54 17.96 -1.87
CA ALA A 459 13.85 16.86 -1.18
C ALA A 459 14.54 15.51 -1.43
N ARG A 460 14.94 15.23 -2.67
CA ARG A 460 15.70 14.00 -3.00
C ARG A 460 17.06 13.97 -2.32
N ALA A 461 17.78 15.09 -2.29
CA ALA A 461 19.07 15.20 -1.61
C ALA A 461 18.93 14.93 -0.11
N ILE A 462 17.95 15.56 0.55
CA ILE A 462 17.61 15.30 1.96
C ILE A 462 17.33 13.80 2.15
N GLN A 463 16.45 13.21 1.33
CA GLN A 463 16.11 11.80 1.43
C GLN A 463 17.34 10.87 1.32
N MET A 464 18.23 11.12 0.36
CA MET A 464 19.42 10.27 0.17
C MET A 464 20.38 10.36 1.36
N PHE A 465 20.43 11.50 2.05
CA PHE A 465 21.31 11.73 3.19
C PHE A 465 20.71 11.33 4.54
N MET A 466 19.40 11.14 4.62
CA MET A 466 18.74 10.59 5.81
C MET A 466 19.15 9.12 6.04
N PRO A 467 19.30 8.69 7.31
CA PRO A 467 19.58 7.29 7.62
C PRO A 467 18.44 6.39 7.16
N GLY A 468 18.81 5.20 6.67
CA GLY A 468 17.86 4.21 6.15
C GLY A 468 18.06 3.88 4.67
N ILE A 469 17.22 2.97 4.18
CA ILE A 469 17.17 2.54 2.79
C ILE A 469 16.22 3.47 2.04
N PRO A 470 16.69 4.26 1.06
CA PRO A 470 15.83 5.14 0.30
C PRO A 470 15.01 4.39 -0.74
N GLN A 471 13.68 4.49 -0.62
CA GLN A 471 12.72 4.03 -1.61
C GLN A 471 12.25 5.19 -2.48
N ILE A 472 12.23 4.98 -3.79
CA ILE A 472 11.97 6.00 -4.80
C ILE A 472 10.77 5.58 -5.64
N TRP A 473 9.71 6.38 -5.57
CA TRP A 473 8.55 6.21 -6.45
C TRP A 473 8.91 6.55 -7.88
N TYR A 474 8.53 5.69 -8.82
CA TYR A 474 8.90 5.84 -10.23
C TYR A 474 8.49 7.22 -10.80
N LEU A 475 7.30 7.71 -10.42
CA LEU A 475 6.76 8.96 -10.96
C LEU A 475 7.54 10.20 -10.49
N ASP A 476 8.08 10.15 -9.26
CA ASP A 476 8.89 11.23 -8.70
C ASP A 476 10.22 11.40 -9.47
N ILE A 477 10.79 10.32 -10.00
CA ILE A 477 12.04 10.36 -10.81
C ILE A 477 11.84 11.28 -12.01
N PHE A 478 10.66 11.24 -12.62
CA PHE A 478 10.32 11.98 -13.83
C PHE A 478 9.60 13.31 -13.58
N ALA A 479 9.55 13.76 -12.31
CA ALA A 479 8.80 14.94 -11.88
C ALA A 479 7.35 14.93 -12.38
N GLY A 480 6.67 13.79 -12.23
CA GLY A 480 5.27 13.65 -12.64
C GLY A 480 4.33 14.50 -11.77
N ALA A 481 3.44 15.24 -12.42
CA ALA A 481 2.42 16.06 -11.78
C ALA A 481 1.12 15.27 -11.54
N ASN A 482 0.21 15.85 -10.75
CA ASN A 482 -1.12 15.29 -10.46
C ASN A 482 -1.90 14.89 -11.73
N ASP A 483 -2.38 13.66 -11.78
CA ASP A 483 -3.19 13.13 -12.88
C ASP A 483 -4.69 13.29 -12.62
N TYR A 484 -5.20 14.48 -12.94
CA TYR A 484 -6.61 14.80 -12.73
C TYR A 484 -7.55 13.96 -13.61
N GLU A 485 -7.12 13.61 -14.83
CA GLU A 485 -7.92 12.78 -15.72
C GLU A 485 -8.06 11.36 -15.20
N ALA A 486 -6.99 10.78 -14.64
CA ALA A 486 -7.04 9.45 -14.05
C ALA A 486 -8.00 9.41 -12.85
N VAL A 487 -8.01 10.46 -12.02
CA VAL A 487 -8.98 10.60 -10.92
C VAL A 487 -10.41 10.67 -11.44
N GLU A 488 -10.67 11.49 -12.46
CA GLU A 488 -12.02 11.61 -13.05
C GLU A 488 -12.51 10.28 -13.62
N LYS A 489 -11.65 9.56 -14.34
CA LYS A 489 -11.94 8.22 -14.90
C LYS A 489 -12.19 7.17 -13.82
N ALA A 490 -11.43 7.21 -12.72
CA ALA A 490 -11.54 6.26 -11.62
C ALA A 490 -12.77 6.51 -10.71
N GLY A 491 -13.32 7.73 -10.73
CA GLY A 491 -14.53 8.09 -9.99
C GLY A 491 -14.27 8.41 -8.50
N LYS A 492 -15.34 8.41 -7.70
CA LYS A 492 -15.37 8.97 -6.32
C LYS A 492 -14.33 8.36 -5.36
N ASP A 493 -13.99 7.09 -5.53
CA ASP A 493 -13.04 6.38 -4.65
C ASP A 493 -11.62 6.26 -5.26
N GLY A 494 -11.42 6.86 -6.45
CA GLY A 494 -10.22 6.73 -7.28
C GLY A 494 -9.11 7.75 -7.01
N HIS A 495 -9.16 8.50 -5.91
CA HIS A 495 -8.22 9.61 -5.65
C HIS A 495 -6.74 9.19 -5.65
N LYS A 496 -6.41 7.91 -5.37
CA LYS A 496 -5.02 7.43 -5.44
C LYS A 496 -4.45 7.47 -6.85
N GLU A 497 -5.28 7.39 -7.89
CA GLU A 497 -4.81 7.39 -9.28
C GLU A 497 -4.14 8.71 -9.69
N ILE A 498 -4.36 9.80 -8.93
CA ILE A 498 -3.67 11.09 -9.10
C ILE A 498 -2.13 10.96 -9.10
N ASN A 499 -1.59 9.92 -8.45
CA ASN A 499 -0.16 9.67 -8.29
C ASN A 499 0.29 8.33 -8.91
N ARG A 500 -0.44 7.83 -9.90
CA ARG A 500 -0.17 6.51 -10.49
C ARG A 500 -0.23 6.49 -12.02
N THR A 501 0.09 7.62 -12.65
CA THR A 501 0.17 7.79 -14.11
C THR A 501 1.12 6.78 -14.73
N THR A 502 0.64 6.00 -15.70
CA THR A 502 1.51 5.14 -16.50
C THR A 502 2.32 5.99 -17.47
N LEU A 503 3.65 5.88 -17.41
CA LEU A 503 4.57 6.55 -18.32
C LEU A 503 4.85 5.67 -19.53
N SER A 504 4.75 6.19 -20.75
CA SER A 504 5.22 5.47 -21.93
C SER A 504 6.75 5.44 -22.00
N LEU A 505 7.34 4.55 -22.81
CA LEU A 505 8.78 4.57 -23.08
C LEU A 505 9.24 5.92 -23.65
N LYS A 506 8.39 6.60 -24.42
CA LYS A 506 8.67 7.95 -24.93
C LYS A 506 8.71 8.99 -23.81
N ASP A 507 7.79 8.91 -22.84
CA ASP A 507 7.81 9.81 -21.68
C ASP A 507 9.09 9.65 -20.85
N ILE A 508 9.59 8.41 -20.75
CA ILE A 508 10.87 8.11 -20.12
C ILE A 508 12.02 8.75 -20.91
N GLU A 509 12.07 8.55 -22.23
CA GLU A 509 13.11 9.14 -23.09
C GLU A 509 13.10 10.68 -23.07
N ASP A 510 11.90 11.29 -23.06
CA ASP A 510 11.74 12.74 -22.98
C ASP A 510 12.07 13.25 -21.57
N GLY A 511 11.69 12.52 -20.53
CA GLY A 511 12.05 12.80 -19.14
C GLY A 511 13.56 12.80 -18.90
N LEU A 512 14.30 11.87 -19.52
CA LEU A 512 15.76 11.82 -19.45
C LEU A 512 16.47 13.04 -20.07
N LYS A 513 15.76 13.91 -20.79
CA LYS A 513 16.29 15.19 -21.32
C LYS A 513 16.16 16.34 -20.31
N LYS A 514 15.37 16.16 -19.25
CA LYS A 514 15.15 17.19 -18.22
C LYS A 514 16.29 17.18 -17.19
N GLU A 515 16.74 18.36 -16.79
CA GLU A 515 17.80 18.50 -15.81
C GLU A 515 17.41 17.90 -14.45
N VAL A 516 16.19 18.19 -13.96
CA VAL A 516 15.66 17.62 -12.71
C VAL A 516 15.75 16.09 -12.66
N VAL A 517 15.50 15.39 -13.77
CA VAL A 517 15.55 13.93 -13.84
C VAL A 517 16.99 13.45 -13.81
N THR A 518 17.85 13.99 -14.67
CA THR A 518 19.27 13.58 -14.73
C THR A 518 20.01 13.86 -13.42
N LYS A 519 19.69 14.97 -12.75
CA LYS A 519 20.25 15.35 -11.45
C LYS A 519 19.73 14.48 -10.31
N GLN A 520 18.45 14.09 -10.31
CA GLN A 520 17.99 13.05 -9.40
C GLN A 520 18.76 11.74 -9.60
N LEU A 521 18.93 11.28 -10.85
CA LEU A 521 19.68 10.05 -11.14
C LEU A 521 21.16 10.13 -10.72
N GLU A 522 21.79 11.31 -10.79
CA GLU A 522 23.15 11.55 -10.29
C GLU A 522 23.23 11.37 -8.76
N ILE A 523 22.32 12.00 -8.01
CA ILE A 523 22.23 11.89 -6.54
C ILE A 523 21.92 10.45 -6.12
N ILE A 524 20.98 9.80 -6.80
CA ILE A 524 20.60 8.40 -6.57
C ILE A 524 21.78 7.47 -6.77
N ARG A 525 22.51 7.63 -7.88
CA ARG A 525 23.71 6.83 -8.18
C ARG A 525 24.77 7.02 -7.11
N LEU A 526 25.05 8.26 -6.71
CA LEU A 526 25.97 8.55 -5.61
C LEU A 526 25.58 7.80 -4.33
N ARG A 527 24.30 7.86 -3.95
CA ARG A 527 23.78 7.17 -2.76
C ARG A 527 23.91 5.65 -2.84
N ASN A 528 23.76 5.09 -4.04
CA ASN A 528 23.82 3.66 -4.27
C ASN A 528 25.26 3.12 -4.36
N THR A 529 26.23 3.92 -4.83
CA THR A 529 27.60 3.45 -5.10
C THR A 529 28.65 3.92 -4.10
N SER A 530 28.42 5.04 -3.40
CA SER A 530 29.43 5.56 -2.46
C SER A 530 29.50 4.72 -1.18
N LYS A 531 30.71 4.35 -0.80
CA LYS A 531 30.98 3.62 0.44
C LYS A 531 30.71 4.46 1.68
N ALA A 532 30.65 5.79 1.58
CA ALA A 532 30.40 6.69 2.71
C ALA A 532 29.09 6.34 3.43
N PHE A 533 28.04 5.99 2.68
CA PHE A 533 26.72 5.64 3.21
C PHE A 533 26.63 4.27 3.90
N SER A 534 27.74 3.51 3.93
CA SER A 534 27.87 2.29 4.72
C SER A 534 28.56 2.52 6.08
N GLY A 535 28.97 3.76 6.37
CA GLY A 535 29.62 4.11 7.63
C GLY A 535 28.71 4.86 8.58
N THR A 536 29.23 5.95 9.15
CA THR A 536 28.54 6.74 10.17
C THR A 536 28.05 8.07 9.62
N VAL A 537 26.90 8.52 10.10
CA VAL A 537 26.31 9.81 9.77
C VAL A 537 26.44 10.78 10.95
N ALA A 538 26.71 12.04 10.65
CA ALA A 538 26.71 13.13 11.61
C ALA A 538 25.91 14.32 11.07
N PHE A 539 25.10 14.90 11.94
CA PHE A 539 24.35 16.13 11.70
C PHE A 539 25.15 17.29 12.32
N LYS A 540 25.67 18.19 11.50
CA LYS A 540 26.44 19.35 11.99
C LYS A 540 25.50 20.42 12.50
N GLU A 541 25.93 21.12 13.55
CA GLU A 541 25.18 22.28 14.06
C GLU A 541 25.16 23.40 13.01
N THR A 542 23.96 23.91 12.76
CA THR A 542 23.64 24.95 11.76
C THR A 542 22.57 25.88 12.30
N THR A 543 22.22 26.93 11.56
CA THR A 543 20.99 27.67 11.85
C THR A 543 19.76 26.81 11.52
N ASP A 544 18.59 27.21 12.00
CA ASP A 544 17.32 26.54 11.69
C ASP A 544 17.04 26.49 10.18
N GLU A 545 17.63 27.39 9.39
CA GLU A 545 17.40 27.53 7.95
C GLU A 545 18.33 26.67 7.10
N GLU A 546 19.32 26.01 7.69
CA GLU A 546 20.38 25.31 6.97
C GLU A 546 20.44 23.83 7.36
N ILE A 547 20.73 22.95 6.42
CA ILE A 547 20.97 21.52 6.69
C ILE A 547 22.43 21.20 6.36
N ASN A 548 23.09 20.46 7.26
CA ASN A 548 24.44 19.95 7.02
C ASN A 548 24.60 18.52 7.54
N ILE A 549 24.57 17.55 6.63
CA ILE A 549 24.61 16.11 6.93
C ILE A 549 25.86 15.53 6.28
N ILE A 550 26.68 14.81 7.04
CA ILE A 550 27.88 14.15 6.52
C ILE A 550 27.88 12.66 6.87
N TRP A 551 28.10 11.83 5.84
CA TRP A 551 28.41 10.42 5.95
C TRP A 551 29.91 10.20 5.78
N THR A 552 30.48 9.31 6.60
CA THR A 552 31.91 8.96 6.54
C THR A 552 32.12 7.46 6.72
N ASN A 553 33.01 6.87 5.92
CA ASN A 553 33.39 5.48 6.01
C ASN A 553 34.81 5.26 5.47
N ASP A 554 35.75 4.77 6.29
CA ASP A 554 37.11 4.39 5.87
C ASP A 554 37.83 5.42 4.96
N GLY A 555 37.73 6.71 5.31
CA GLY A 555 38.35 7.81 4.56
C GLY A 555 37.54 8.32 3.36
N GLU A 556 36.44 7.65 3.00
CA GLU A 556 35.44 8.17 2.07
C GLU A 556 34.39 9.02 2.80
N PHE A 557 33.86 10.06 2.15
CA PHE A 557 32.79 10.90 2.69
C PHE A 557 31.76 11.31 1.62
N ALA A 558 30.57 11.67 2.10
CA ALA A 558 29.57 12.40 1.33
C ALA A 558 28.92 13.42 2.27
N GLN A 559 28.82 14.68 1.85
CA GLN A 559 28.30 15.79 2.66
C GLN A 559 27.27 16.59 1.86
N LEU A 560 26.07 16.73 2.42
CA LEU A 560 25.02 17.63 1.95
C LEU A 560 25.09 18.93 2.75
N GLN A 561 25.09 20.07 2.07
CA GLN A 561 24.88 21.39 2.66
C GLN A 561 23.77 22.09 1.88
N SER A 562 22.74 22.59 2.56
CA SER A 562 21.64 23.29 1.91
C SER A 562 21.09 24.45 2.74
N ASN A 563 20.39 25.36 2.07
CA ASN A 563 19.61 26.43 2.68
C ASN A 563 18.13 26.25 2.32
N LEU A 564 17.27 26.13 3.34
CA LEU A 564 15.83 25.87 3.19
C LEU A 564 15.02 27.11 2.79
N LYS A 565 15.59 28.32 2.85
CA LYS A 565 14.94 29.56 2.37
C LYS A 565 15.21 29.80 0.89
N THR A 566 16.45 29.61 0.45
CA THR A 566 16.81 29.79 -0.98
C THR A 566 16.60 28.52 -1.80
N HIS A 567 16.50 27.37 -1.14
CA HIS A 567 16.47 26.02 -1.72
C HIS A 567 17.77 25.60 -2.43
N ASP A 568 18.84 26.40 -2.31
CA ASP A 568 20.16 26.05 -2.85
C ASP A 568 20.79 24.92 -2.05
N PHE A 569 21.51 24.03 -2.74
CA PHE A 569 22.29 23.01 -2.07
C PHE A 569 23.53 22.56 -2.83
N SER A 570 24.45 21.94 -2.09
CA SER A 570 25.62 21.30 -2.66
C SER A 570 25.87 19.96 -1.98
N ILE A 571 26.31 18.99 -2.78
CA ILE A 571 26.77 17.69 -2.29
C ILE A 571 28.25 17.57 -2.63
N ARG A 572 29.11 17.48 -1.61
CA ARG A 572 30.54 17.18 -1.77
C ARG A 572 30.80 15.75 -1.37
N TYR A 573 31.58 15.01 -2.13
CA TYR A 573 31.84 13.60 -1.84
C TYR A 573 33.20 13.17 -2.36
N SER A 574 33.74 12.12 -1.76
CA SER A 574 34.94 11.46 -2.28
C SER A 574 34.55 10.30 -3.21
N GLU A 575 35.33 10.14 -4.27
CA GLU A 575 35.26 8.98 -5.16
C GLU A 575 36.66 8.65 -5.65
N LEU A 576 37.12 7.41 -5.36
CA LEU A 576 38.47 6.94 -5.71
C LEU A 576 39.58 7.86 -5.16
N GLY A 577 39.38 8.40 -3.96
CA GLY A 577 40.34 9.30 -3.30
C GLY A 577 40.33 10.75 -3.78
N HIS A 578 39.42 11.14 -4.66
CA HIS A 578 39.27 12.53 -5.14
C HIS A 578 37.96 13.16 -4.66
N GLU A 579 38.00 14.43 -4.27
CA GLU A 579 36.79 15.21 -3.96
C GLU A 579 36.08 15.63 -5.25
N LYS A 580 34.76 15.41 -5.28
CA LYS A 580 33.82 15.81 -6.33
C LYS A 580 32.67 16.59 -5.71
N SER A 581 31.91 17.29 -6.56
CA SER A 581 30.73 18.03 -6.11
C SER A 581 29.59 17.99 -7.12
N ILE A 582 28.37 17.83 -6.61
CA ILE A 582 27.12 18.14 -7.31
C ILE A 582 26.68 19.51 -6.77
N LYS A 583 26.56 20.51 -7.65
CA LYS A 583 26.00 21.83 -7.34
C LYS A 583 24.73 22.01 -8.15
N LEU A 584 23.67 22.47 -7.50
CA LEU A 584 22.34 22.63 -8.05
C LEU A 584 21.73 23.95 -7.60
#